data_AF-A0A918RFC4-F1
#
_entry.id   AF-A0A918RFC4-F1
#
_cell.length_a   1.000
_cell.length_b   1.000
_cell.length_c   1.000
_cell.angle_alpha   90.00
_cell.angle_beta   90.00
_cell.angle_gamma   90.00
#
_symmetry.space_group_name_H-M   'P 1'
#
loop_
_entity.id
_entity.type
_entity.pdbx_description
1 polymer ?
#
loop_
_entity_poly.entity_id
_entity_poly.type
_entity_poly.pdbx_seq_one_letter_code
_entity_poly.pdbx_strand_id
1 'polypeptide(L)'
;MSAVAASAAVVIPAPRSSVSTPVSASVSGDVAVRRQRVRVPMRLVSSPFYSDIALSVYMKVKALGARPEGCEAKSATIASYLNVSKASVERGLTLLSRPAPDGVIEVRSERRTLPGGQGTSAVRTTRPVNRTEAFVWLPVAAAEDLTPRQLRAYAVIMFAGKTGLALTEGELAGYLRHHSGKKAGEALSVTAASAVVDEVEAARWMTVQRRAGARGRNLHIAHDLAPEARKEVTAGGCGSAPETPEAAMEGGSEGSGSSPVGEGSGSPVGEGSLTNRESPRTDSPDDERALTSPAVGEVQVVEGAEAVENPASAEARSEGRGGIALRAGEISQPSSKPNGEKRSRKGLGSSRSSYTGPQLAMSPEIYAVLEPVHVLLQQVTSPFVARKIAREVGRQLREGTAADRLHHRLTARLAKVALSDIRDPGRWLLGVALPRWGCGHQDCEAGIIWRTGTACELCAETVQDLAAARQREQRLAQGLCPQHGTRPGPAGHCTDCELETAIRRPARVPAPREPEGPQRASCGGCGCVIFLTGWAVDTGLCKLCRQEANALDAVEPAAPATPSVLGSCSGRDGERPCTRRALSTRSVCLTHRSREVAGEVA
;
A
#
# COMPACT_ATOMS: atom_id res chain seq x y z
N MET A 1 62.86 -8.52 0.38
CA MET A 1 62.54 -9.12 1.69
C MET A 1 61.33 -8.38 2.26
N SER A 2 60.12 -8.93 2.07
CA SER A 2 58.93 -8.48 2.78
C SER A 2 58.07 -9.71 3.05
N ALA A 3 57.92 -10.01 4.32
CA ALA A 3 57.23 -11.18 4.83
C ALA A 3 55.71 -11.01 4.72
N VAL A 4 55.07 -12.11 4.31
CA VAL A 4 53.64 -12.35 4.33
C VAL A 4 53.20 -12.55 5.77
N ALA A 5 52.23 -11.78 6.26
CA ALA A 5 51.55 -12.02 7.52
C ALA A 5 50.11 -12.45 7.24
N ALA A 6 49.84 -13.72 7.50
CA ALA A 6 48.52 -14.34 7.46
C ALA A 6 47.73 -14.01 8.72
N SER A 7 46.50 -13.53 8.58
CA SER A 7 45.51 -13.51 9.67
C SER A 7 44.60 -14.73 9.55
N ALA A 8 44.69 -15.60 10.55
CA ALA A 8 43.87 -16.78 10.72
C ALA A 8 42.41 -16.41 11.02
N ALA A 9 41.48 -16.99 10.25
CA ALA A 9 40.06 -16.98 10.54
C ALA A 9 39.73 -18.10 11.53
N VAL A 10 39.16 -17.74 12.67
CA VAL A 10 38.60 -18.68 13.65
C VAL A 10 37.33 -19.30 13.05
N VAL A 11 37.40 -20.60 12.75
CA VAL A 11 36.27 -21.42 12.34
C VAL A 11 35.50 -21.85 13.58
N ILE A 12 34.28 -21.32 13.75
CA ILE A 12 33.31 -21.83 14.74
C ILE A 12 32.43 -22.86 14.03
N PRO A 13 32.42 -24.15 14.43
CA PRO A 13 31.59 -25.16 13.80
C PRO A 13 30.11 -24.96 14.20
N ALA A 14 29.23 -24.88 13.21
CA ALA A 14 27.79 -24.84 13.43
C ALA A 14 27.27 -26.20 13.94
N PRO A 15 26.32 -26.23 14.89
CA PRO A 15 25.75 -27.48 15.39
C PRO A 15 24.90 -28.16 14.32
N ARG A 16 25.10 -29.48 14.17
CA ARG A 16 24.28 -30.37 13.35
C ARG A 16 22.86 -30.39 13.88
N SER A 17 21.91 -29.83 13.13
CA SER A 17 20.48 -30.05 13.38
C SER A 17 20.01 -31.28 12.60
N SER A 18 19.57 -32.27 13.37
CA SER A 18 18.92 -33.51 12.98
C SER A 18 17.74 -33.27 12.03
N VAL A 19 17.71 -34.07 10.96
CA VAL A 19 16.54 -34.26 10.11
C VAL A 19 15.48 -34.98 10.94
N SER A 20 14.43 -34.26 11.33
CA SER A 20 13.21 -34.84 11.86
C SER A 20 12.17 -34.87 10.74
N THR A 21 11.88 -36.07 10.25
CA THR A 21 10.78 -36.37 9.33
C THR A 21 9.45 -35.98 9.97
N PRO A 22 8.59 -35.14 9.34
CA PRO A 22 7.24 -34.98 9.83
C PRO A 22 6.39 -36.16 9.36
N VAL A 23 5.91 -36.90 10.35
CA VAL A 23 4.78 -37.81 10.28
C VAL A 23 3.58 -37.09 9.65
N SER A 24 2.94 -37.77 8.71
CA SER A 24 1.73 -37.35 8.00
C SER A 24 0.64 -36.92 8.98
N ALA A 25 0.32 -35.63 8.98
CA ALA A 25 -0.91 -35.08 9.50
C ALA A 25 -1.52 -34.17 8.43
N SER A 26 -2.68 -34.56 7.93
CA SER A 26 -3.49 -33.81 6.98
C SER A 26 -3.92 -32.47 7.58
N VAL A 27 -3.17 -31.41 7.30
CA VAL A 27 -3.56 -30.03 7.59
C VAL A 27 -4.13 -29.41 6.32
N SER A 28 -5.33 -28.88 6.46
CA SER A 28 -6.17 -28.20 5.47
C SER A 28 -5.38 -27.41 4.41
N GLY A 29 -5.67 -27.67 3.13
CA GLY A 29 -4.96 -27.09 1.98
C GLY A 29 -4.88 -25.55 1.97
N ASP A 30 -5.80 -24.84 2.63
CA ASP A 30 -5.78 -23.38 2.73
C ASP A 30 -4.60 -22.83 3.54
N VAL A 31 -4.15 -23.53 4.59
CA VAL A 31 -3.00 -23.09 5.42
C VAL A 31 -1.68 -23.26 4.67
N ALA A 32 -1.56 -24.28 3.83
CA ALA A 32 -0.38 -24.52 3.01
C ALA A 32 -0.24 -23.49 1.88
N VAL A 33 -1.36 -23.10 1.24
CA VAL A 33 -1.37 -22.08 0.17
C VAL A 33 -0.94 -20.71 0.69
N ARG A 34 -1.34 -20.33 1.92
CA ARG A 34 -0.92 -19.06 2.53
C ARG A 34 0.58 -18.96 2.86
N ARG A 35 1.30 -20.09 2.92
CA ARG A 35 2.74 -20.13 3.23
C ARG A 35 3.64 -20.07 2.00
N GLN A 36 3.10 -20.10 0.78
CA GLN A 36 3.91 -20.03 -0.43
C GLN A 36 4.68 -18.70 -0.48
N ARG A 37 5.98 -18.76 -0.75
CA ARG A 37 6.85 -17.59 -0.96
C ARG A 37 7.43 -17.60 -2.35
N VAL A 38 7.62 -16.41 -2.91
CA VAL A 38 8.26 -16.22 -4.21
C VAL A 38 9.46 -15.29 -4.09
N ARG A 39 10.53 -15.64 -4.81
CA ARG A 39 11.73 -14.80 -4.93
C ARG A 39 11.46 -13.67 -5.92
N VAL A 40 11.47 -12.42 -5.47
CA VAL A 40 11.19 -11.26 -6.32
C VAL A 40 12.47 -10.43 -6.51
N PRO A 41 12.89 -10.16 -7.76
CA PRO A 41 13.99 -9.24 -8.04
C PRO A 41 13.75 -7.84 -7.47
N MET A 42 14.75 -7.26 -6.81
CA MET A 42 14.63 -5.91 -6.26
C MET A 42 14.44 -4.84 -7.33
N ARG A 43 14.83 -5.09 -8.59
CA ARG A 43 14.52 -4.22 -9.73
C ARG A 43 13.02 -4.02 -9.96
N LEU A 44 12.17 -5.02 -9.68
CA LEU A 44 10.71 -4.88 -9.80
C LEU A 44 10.13 -3.97 -8.71
N VAL A 45 10.79 -3.94 -7.56
CA VAL A 45 10.36 -3.17 -6.38
C VAL A 45 10.90 -1.73 -6.43
N SER A 46 12.17 -1.57 -6.81
CA SER A 46 12.90 -0.29 -6.74
C SER A 46 12.85 0.54 -8.02
N SER A 47 12.71 -0.10 -9.18
CA SER A 47 12.74 0.62 -10.45
C SER A 47 11.46 1.43 -10.67
N PRO A 48 11.57 2.68 -11.16
CA PRO A 48 10.41 3.46 -11.58
C PRO A 48 9.75 2.90 -12.85
N PHE A 49 10.44 2.05 -13.60
CA PHE A 49 9.91 1.48 -14.85
C PHE A 49 8.71 0.58 -14.60
N TYR A 50 8.74 -0.22 -13.53
CA TYR A 50 7.65 -1.13 -13.21
C TYR A 50 6.60 -0.42 -12.36
N SER A 51 5.35 -0.46 -12.81
CA SER A 51 4.20 0.00 -12.03
C SER A 51 3.92 -0.89 -10.83
N ASP A 52 3.20 -0.39 -9.83
CA ASP A 52 2.82 -1.16 -8.63
C ASP A 52 2.10 -2.46 -8.99
N ILE A 53 1.18 -2.41 -9.96
CA ILE A 53 0.43 -3.59 -10.42
C ILE A 53 1.34 -4.67 -11.04
N ALA A 54 2.45 -4.28 -11.67
CA ALA A 54 3.38 -5.24 -12.26
C ALA A 54 4.03 -6.13 -11.19
N LEU A 55 4.28 -5.60 -9.99
CA LEU A 55 4.80 -6.39 -8.87
C LEU A 55 3.80 -7.48 -8.43
N SER A 56 2.53 -7.10 -8.19
CA SER A 56 1.48 -8.04 -7.79
C SER A 56 1.26 -9.13 -8.86
N VAL A 57 1.20 -8.73 -10.13
CA VAL A 57 1.05 -9.66 -11.26
C VAL A 57 2.26 -10.59 -11.37
N TYR A 58 3.49 -10.08 -11.26
CA TYR A 58 4.69 -10.91 -11.29
C TYR A 58 4.67 -11.96 -10.18
N MET A 59 4.35 -11.56 -8.94
CA MET A 59 4.28 -12.49 -7.82
C MET A 59 3.28 -13.61 -8.07
N LYS A 60 2.08 -13.29 -8.56
CA LYS A 60 1.07 -14.33 -8.81
C LYS A 60 1.42 -15.22 -9.99
N VAL A 61 1.96 -14.67 -11.09
CA VAL A 61 2.45 -15.47 -12.22
C VAL A 61 3.58 -16.40 -11.78
N LYS A 62 4.50 -15.92 -10.95
CA LYS A 62 5.60 -16.75 -10.40
C LYS A 62 5.10 -17.86 -9.50
N ALA A 63 4.13 -17.55 -8.64
CA ALA A 63 3.53 -18.53 -7.73
C ALA A 63 2.80 -19.65 -8.49
N LEU A 64 2.01 -19.28 -9.50
CA LEU A 64 1.30 -20.24 -10.36
C LEU A 64 2.26 -21.00 -11.29
N GLY A 65 3.33 -20.34 -11.72
CA GLY A 65 4.37 -20.92 -12.57
C GLY A 65 5.32 -21.87 -11.85
N ALA A 66 5.20 -22.04 -10.52
CA ALA A 66 5.93 -23.07 -9.79
C ALA A 66 5.42 -24.50 -10.08
N ARG A 67 4.28 -24.62 -10.76
CA ARG A 67 3.72 -25.90 -11.23
C ARG A 67 4.45 -26.38 -12.48
N PRO A 68 4.52 -27.70 -12.75
CA PRO A 68 5.24 -28.25 -13.91
C PRO A 68 4.71 -27.73 -15.26
N GLU A 69 3.42 -27.44 -15.35
CA GLU A 69 2.78 -26.85 -16.54
C GLU A 69 3.09 -25.35 -16.76
N GLY A 70 3.68 -24.67 -15.77
CA GLY A 70 3.86 -23.22 -15.77
C GLY A 70 2.58 -22.45 -15.50
N CYS A 71 2.60 -21.12 -15.71
CA CYS A 71 1.43 -20.28 -15.44
C CYS A 71 0.51 -20.21 -16.67
N GLU A 72 -0.47 -21.11 -16.75
CA GLU A 72 -1.51 -21.12 -17.80
C GLU A 72 -2.73 -20.25 -17.47
N ALA A 73 -2.77 -19.60 -16.30
CA ALA A 73 -3.94 -18.85 -15.84
C ALA A 73 -4.31 -17.68 -16.80
N LYS A 74 -5.61 -17.51 -17.07
CA LYS A 74 -6.10 -16.38 -17.89
C LYS A 74 -5.93 -15.06 -17.13
N SER A 75 -5.89 -13.92 -17.84
CA SER A 75 -5.81 -12.59 -17.21
C SER A 75 -6.96 -12.35 -16.23
N ALA A 76 -8.17 -12.85 -16.55
CA ALA A 76 -9.33 -12.81 -15.66
C ALA A 76 -9.13 -13.63 -14.37
N THR A 77 -8.49 -14.80 -14.45
CA THR A 77 -8.19 -15.64 -13.29
C THR A 77 -7.18 -14.98 -12.36
N ILE A 78 -6.10 -14.42 -12.93
CA ILE A 78 -5.10 -13.67 -12.16
C ILE A 78 -5.74 -12.44 -11.51
N ALA A 79 -6.62 -11.74 -12.22
CA ALA A 79 -7.35 -10.59 -11.72
C ALA A 79 -8.24 -10.95 -10.52
N SER A 80 -8.91 -12.11 -10.57
CA SER A 80 -9.73 -12.63 -9.48
C SER A 80 -8.89 -12.91 -8.22
N TYR A 81 -7.70 -13.50 -8.36
CA TYR A 81 -6.84 -13.77 -7.20
C TYR A 81 -6.32 -12.50 -6.54
N LEU A 82 -5.98 -11.49 -7.34
CA LEU A 82 -5.40 -10.24 -6.86
C LEU A 82 -6.46 -9.19 -6.47
N ASN A 83 -7.75 -9.51 -6.62
CA ASN A 83 -8.87 -8.58 -6.43
C ASN A 83 -8.70 -7.24 -7.19
N VAL A 84 -8.27 -7.32 -8.45
CA VAL A 84 -8.07 -6.16 -9.34
C VAL A 84 -8.83 -6.35 -10.66
N SER A 85 -8.94 -5.30 -11.46
CA SER A 85 -9.55 -5.43 -12.78
C SER A 85 -8.67 -6.23 -13.75
N LYS A 86 -9.31 -6.96 -14.67
CA LYS A 86 -8.65 -7.65 -15.78
C LYS A 86 -7.73 -6.71 -16.58
N ALA A 87 -8.18 -5.49 -16.85
CA ALA A 87 -7.40 -4.49 -17.58
C ALA A 87 -6.11 -4.09 -16.83
N SER A 88 -6.16 -4.00 -15.49
CA SER A 88 -4.97 -3.75 -14.68
C SER A 88 -3.96 -4.90 -14.79
N VAL A 89 -4.43 -6.15 -14.76
CA VAL A 89 -3.56 -7.32 -14.98
C VAL A 89 -2.93 -7.30 -16.37
N GLU A 90 -3.71 -7.00 -17.41
CA GLU A 90 -3.21 -6.93 -18.79
C GLU A 90 -2.16 -5.85 -18.98
N ARG A 91 -2.34 -4.68 -18.34
CA ARG A 91 -1.30 -3.63 -18.29
C ARG A 91 -0.03 -4.12 -17.58
N GLY A 92 -0.18 -4.78 -16.43
CA GLY A 92 0.94 -5.35 -15.68
C GLY A 92 1.71 -6.40 -16.50
N LEU A 93 1.01 -7.34 -17.12
CA LEU A 93 1.58 -8.36 -18.01
C LEU A 93 2.30 -7.71 -19.20
N THR A 94 1.68 -6.71 -19.83
CA THR A 94 2.28 -5.99 -20.96
C THR A 94 3.61 -5.34 -20.55
N LEU A 95 3.66 -4.75 -19.37
CA LEU A 95 4.88 -4.11 -18.86
C LEU A 95 5.98 -5.14 -18.53
N LEU A 96 5.61 -6.28 -17.94
CA LEU A 96 6.54 -7.36 -17.60
C LEU A 96 7.09 -8.11 -18.82
N SER A 97 6.33 -8.13 -19.92
CA SER A 97 6.74 -8.77 -21.18
C SER A 97 7.52 -7.85 -22.11
N ARG A 98 7.58 -6.54 -21.82
CA ARG A 98 8.45 -5.60 -22.55
C ARG A 98 9.86 -5.62 -21.98
N PRO A 99 10.90 -5.46 -22.83
CA PRO A 99 12.24 -5.24 -22.32
C PRO A 99 12.26 -3.93 -21.53
N ALA A 100 12.81 -4.00 -20.32
CA ALA A 100 13.15 -2.82 -19.52
C ALA A 100 14.31 -2.05 -20.18
N PRO A 101 14.68 -0.85 -19.68
CA PRO A 101 15.76 -0.04 -20.25
C PRO A 101 17.13 -0.77 -20.31
N ASP A 102 17.31 -1.81 -19.49
CA ASP A 102 18.49 -2.68 -19.49
C ASP A 102 18.32 -3.94 -20.38
N GLY A 103 17.27 -4.00 -21.21
CA GLY A 103 16.96 -5.09 -22.13
C GLY A 103 16.31 -6.31 -21.48
N VAL A 104 16.12 -6.34 -20.16
CA VAL A 104 15.62 -7.54 -19.47
C VAL A 104 14.10 -7.65 -19.54
N ILE A 105 13.62 -8.85 -19.87
CA ILE A 105 12.21 -9.23 -19.89
C ILE A 105 11.92 -10.12 -18.67
N GLU A 106 10.95 -9.74 -17.85
CA GLU A 106 10.65 -10.43 -16.59
C GLU A 106 9.67 -11.59 -16.76
N VAL A 107 8.71 -11.45 -17.68
CA VAL A 107 7.72 -12.50 -17.99
C VAL A 107 7.66 -12.73 -19.48
N ARG A 108 7.99 -13.95 -19.92
CA ARG A 108 7.77 -14.40 -21.28
C ARG A 108 6.40 -15.08 -21.38
N SER A 109 5.66 -14.77 -22.43
CA SER A 109 4.36 -15.36 -22.69
C SER A 109 4.43 -16.12 -24.01
N GLU A 110 4.27 -17.43 -23.98
CA GLU A 110 4.22 -18.28 -25.15
C GLU A 110 2.76 -18.66 -25.44
N ARG A 111 2.26 -18.28 -26.62
CA ARG A 111 0.89 -18.58 -26.99
C ARG A 111 0.79 -20.00 -27.52
N ARG A 112 0.13 -20.88 -26.77
CA ARG A 112 -0.27 -22.20 -27.29
C ARG A 112 -1.58 -22.05 -28.07
N THR A 113 -1.56 -22.42 -29.34
CA THR A 113 -2.77 -22.63 -30.14
C THR A 113 -2.82 -24.08 -30.55
N LEU A 114 -3.91 -24.77 -30.24
CA LEU A 114 -4.14 -26.11 -30.76
C LEU A 114 -4.37 -26.06 -32.28
N PRO A 115 -4.02 -27.13 -33.03
CA PRO A 115 -4.49 -27.34 -34.39
C PRO A 115 -6.03 -27.27 -34.40
N GLY A 116 -6.60 -26.24 -35.03
CA GLY A 116 -8.06 -25.97 -35.02
C GLY A 116 -8.49 -24.61 -34.48
N GLY A 117 -7.56 -23.77 -34.00
CA GLY A 117 -7.83 -22.34 -33.75
C GLY A 117 -8.62 -22.02 -32.46
N GLN A 118 -9.06 -23.03 -31.70
CA GLN A 118 -9.57 -22.88 -30.33
C GLN A 118 -8.36 -22.68 -29.39
N GLY A 119 -7.90 -21.44 -29.27
CA GLY A 119 -6.67 -21.12 -28.53
C GLY A 119 -6.75 -21.45 -27.04
N THR A 120 -5.82 -22.27 -26.54
CA THR A 120 -5.50 -22.41 -25.12
C THR A 120 -4.95 -21.09 -24.56
N SER A 121 -4.99 -20.90 -23.24
CA SER A 121 -4.35 -19.75 -22.60
C SER A 121 -2.83 -19.79 -22.83
N ALA A 122 -2.22 -18.60 -22.96
CA ALA A 122 -0.76 -18.50 -23.07
C ALA A 122 -0.08 -19.03 -21.81
N VAL A 123 1.00 -19.79 -21.99
CA VAL A 123 1.88 -20.23 -20.90
C VAL A 123 2.83 -19.09 -20.57
N ARG A 124 2.87 -18.68 -19.31
CA ARG A 124 3.76 -17.61 -18.86
C ARG A 124 4.88 -18.17 -18.00
N THR A 125 6.10 -17.78 -18.33
CA THR A 125 7.31 -18.15 -17.59
C THR A 125 8.01 -16.90 -17.08
N THR A 126 8.31 -16.88 -15.79
CA THR A 126 9.12 -15.81 -15.19
C THR A 126 10.59 -16.08 -15.41
N ARG A 127 11.36 -15.05 -15.69
CA ARG A 127 12.82 -15.16 -15.73
C ARG A 127 13.36 -15.70 -14.38
N PRO A 128 14.34 -16.62 -14.40
CA PRO A 128 15.04 -17.01 -13.18
C PRO A 128 15.87 -15.83 -12.63
N VAL A 129 15.83 -15.64 -11.31
CA VAL A 129 16.59 -14.58 -10.63
C VAL A 129 18.03 -15.02 -10.50
N ASN A 130 18.97 -14.23 -11.03
CA ASN A 130 20.39 -14.57 -10.97
C ASN A 130 20.88 -14.60 -9.51
N ARG A 131 21.96 -15.34 -9.21
CA ARG A 131 22.55 -15.40 -7.86
C ARG A 131 23.15 -14.07 -7.42
N THR A 132 23.66 -13.28 -8.35
CA THR A 132 24.24 -11.96 -8.10
C THR A 132 23.21 -10.83 -8.01
N GLU A 133 21.96 -11.09 -8.42
CA GLU A 133 20.90 -10.10 -8.45
C GLU A 133 20.25 -9.96 -7.07
N ALA A 134 20.10 -8.73 -6.59
CA ALA A 134 19.39 -8.46 -5.33
C ALA A 134 17.91 -8.87 -5.42
N PHE A 135 17.40 -9.49 -4.35
CA PHE A 135 16.04 -10.01 -4.32
C PHE A 135 15.44 -9.97 -2.91
N VAL A 136 14.11 -10.13 -2.84
CA VAL A 136 13.35 -10.27 -1.60
C VAL A 136 12.41 -11.47 -1.69
N TRP A 137 12.26 -12.21 -0.58
CA TRP A 137 11.29 -13.30 -0.47
C TRP A 137 9.96 -12.78 0.06
N LEU A 138 8.94 -12.79 -0.77
CA LEU A 138 7.61 -12.28 -0.42
C LEU A 138 6.58 -13.41 -0.31
N PRO A 139 5.72 -13.41 0.71
CA PRO A 139 4.56 -14.30 0.78
C PRO A 139 3.58 -14.00 -0.36
N VAL A 140 3.06 -15.04 -1.01
CA VAL A 140 2.08 -14.90 -2.10
C VAL A 140 0.77 -14.30 -1.58
N ALA A 141 0.36 -14.69 -0.37
CA ALA A 141 -0.82 -14.16 0.31
C ALA A 141 -0.76 -12.63 0.50
N ALA A 142 0.43 -12.05 0.69
CA ALA A 142 0.57 -10.60 0.79
C ALA A 142 0.13 -9.88 -0.49
N ALA A 143 0.32 -10.49 -1.66
CA ALA A 143 -0.12 -9.92 -2.93
C ALA A 143 -1.63 -10.05 -3.16
N GLU A 144 -2.32 -10.93 -2.43
CA GLU A 144 -3.77 -11.14 -2.49
C GLU A 144 -4.49 -10.23 -1.49
N ASP A 145 -3.89 -10.00 -0.32
CA ASP A 145 -4.46 -9.21 0.77
C ASP A 145 -4.15 -7.71 0.64
N LEU A 146 -2.99 -7.32 0.11
CA LEU A 146 -2.56 -5.92 0.00
C LEU A 146 -2.86 -5.34 -1.38
N THR A 147 -3.17 -4.04 -1.40
CA THR A 147 -3.21 -3.30 -2.68
C THR A 147 -1.82 -3.29 -3.32
N PRO A 148 -1.70 -3.11 -4.65
CA PRO A 148 -0.39 -3.13 -5.32
C PRO A 148 0.63 -2.14 -4.75
N ARG A 149 0.16 -0.99 -4.26
CA ARG A 149 1.01 0.04 -3.63
C ARG A 149 1.46 -0.37 -2.23
N GLN A 150 0.54 -0.88 -1.42
CA GLN A 150 0.82 -1.45 -0.11
C GLN A 150 1.81 -2.61 -0.20
N LEU A 151 1.66 -3.49 -1.20
CA LEU A 151 2.57 -4.60 -1.46
C LEU A 151 4.00 -4.11 -1.78
N ARG A 152 4.14 -3.03 -2.57
CA ARG A 152 5.46 -2.44 -2.84
C ARG A 152 6.09 -1.89 -1.56
N ALA A 153 5.33 -1.17 -0.75
CA ALA A 153 5.82 -0.65 0.54
C ALA A 153 6.29 -1.80 1.45
N TYR A 154 5.45 -2.83 1.59
CA TYR A 154 5.77 -4.04 2.34
C TYR A 154 7.04 -4.73 1.82
N ALA A 155 7.22 -4.82 0.49
CA ALA A 155 8.40 -5.42 -0.11
C ALA A 155 9.70 -4.65 0.21
N VAL A 156 9.65 -3.32 0.18
CA VAL A 156 10.78 -2.45 0.57
C VAL A 156 11.12 -2.63 2.04
N ILE A 157 10.12 -2.65 2.91
CA ILE A 157 10.30 -2.84 4.36
C ILE A 157 10.88 -4.23 4.66
N MET A 158 10.36 -5.27 4.03
CA MET A 158 10.90 -6.64 4.15
C MET A 158 12.35 -6.72 3.70
N PHE A 159 12.69 -6.08 2.58
CA PHE A 159 14.06 -6.05 2.09
C PHE A 159 14.99 -5.29 3.05
N ALA A 160 14.58 -4.12 3.52
CA ALA A 160 15.35 -3.31 4.46
C ALA A 160 15.59 -4.05 5.78
N GLY A 161 14.55 -4.68 6.34
CA GLY A 161 14.66 -5.48 7.56
C GLY A 161 15.61 -6.67 7.41
N LYS A 162 15.60 -7.35 6.26
CA LYS A 162 16.52 -8.48 5.99
C LYS A 162 17.95 -8.05 5.72
N THR A 163 18.17 -6.84 5.21
CA THR A 163 19.51 -6.30 4.93
C THR A 163 20.09 -5.47 6.07
N GLY A 164 19.31 -5.21 7.13
CA GLY A 164 19.71 -4.36 8.25
C GLY A 164 19.75 -2.87 7.89
N LEU A 165 19.07 -2.45 6.82
CA LEU A 165 19.00 -1.05 6.42
C LEU A 165 17.99 -0.30 7.31
N ALA A 166 18.45 0.77 7.97
CA ALA A 166 17.62 1.63 8.80
C ALA A 166 16.77 2.57 7.94
N LEU A 167 15.67 2.04 7.38
CA LEU A 167 14.77 2.73 6.46
C LEU A 167 14.11 3.95 7.11
N THR A 168 14.24 5.10 6.48
CA THR A 168 13.52 6.33 6.82
C THR A 168 12.23 6.47 6.00
N GLU A 169 11.26 7.24 6.51
CA GLU A 169 10.02 7.50 5.77
C GLU A 169 10.28 8.23 4.43
N GLY A 170 11.31 9.08 4.38
CA GLY A 170 11.74 9.75 3.14
C GLY A 170 12.31 8.78 2.10
N GLU A 171 13.11 7.81 2.53
CA GLU A 171 13.61 6.75 1.64
C GLU A 171 12.46 5.87 1.15
N LEU A 172 11.53 5.47 2.03
CA LEU A 172 10.35 4.72 1.65
C LEU A 172 9.49 5.49 0.63
N ALA A 173 9.29 6.79 0.84
CA ALA A 173 8.59 7.65 -0.10
C ALA A 173 9.28 7.70 -1.47
N GLY A 174 10.61 7.60 -1.53
CA GLY A 174 11.37 7.50 -2.79
C GLY A 174 11.12 6.22 -3.59
N TYR A 175 10.76 5.12 -2.93
CA TYR A 175 10.39 3.86 -3.57
C TYR A 175 8.94 3.82 -4.06
N LEU A 176 8.06 4.63 -3.46
CA LEU A 176 6.65 4.71 -3.84
C LEU A 176 6.45 5.87 -4.80
N ARG A 177 5.93 5.60 -6.01
CA ARG A 177 5.79 6.62 -7.05
C ARG A 177 4.35 6.82 -7.49
N HIS A 178 4.04 7.99 -8.01
CA HIS A 178 2.84 8.19 -8.79
C HIS A 178 3.00 7.47 -10.13
N HIS A 179 2.05 6.64 -10.54
CA HIS A 179 2.09 5.93 -11.84
C HIS A 179 1.11 6.49 -12.86
N SER A 180 0.37 7.53 -12.50
CA SER A 180 -0.64 8.18 -13.35
C SER A 180 -0.73 9.67 -13.06
N GLY A 181 -1.32 10.40 -14.01
CA GLY A 181 -1.56 11.84 -13.90
C GLY A 181 -0.31 12.70 -14.13
N LYS A 182 -0.41 14.00 -13.83
CA LYS A 182 0.65 14.99 -14.07
C LYS A 182 1.94 14.72 -13.28
N LYS A 183 1.84 13.97 -12.18
CA LYS A 183 2.96 13.60 -11.31
C LYS A 183 3.54 12.22 -11.62
N ALA A 184 3.12 11.56 -12.70
CA ALA A 184 3.59 10.21 -13.01
C ALA A 184 5.14 10.16 -13.07
N GLY A 185 5.73 9.19 -12.36
CA GLY A 185 7.17 9.03 -12.18
C GLY A 185 7.73 9.72 -10.92
N GLU A 186 7.04 10.69 -10.35
CA GLU A 186 7.48 11.38 -9.13
C GLU A 186 7.31 10.50 -7.89
N ALA A 187 8.22 10.66 -6.92
CA ALA A 187 8.11 10.04 -5.60
C ALA A 187 6.90 10.58 -4.84
N LEU A 188 6.33 9.75 -3.96
CA LEU A 188 5.29 10.20 -3.04
C LEU A 188 5.85 11.23 -2.05
N SER A 189 4.96 12.04 -1.48
CA SER A 189 5.31 12.80 -0.27
C SER A 189 5.52 11.84 0.91
N VAL A 190 6.32 12.27 1.89
CA VAL A 190 6.54 11.51 3.13
C VAL A 190 5.21 11.18 3.79
N THR A 191 4.31 12.16 3.93
CA THR A 191 2.97 11.97 4.51
C THR A 191 2.15 10.91 3.79
N ALA A 192 2.17 10.89 2.44
CA ALA A 192 1.44 9.88 1.68
C ALA A 192 2.07 8.49 1.81
N ALA A 193 3.40 8.40 1.91
CA ALA A 193 4.08 7.14 2.19
C ALA A 193 3.75 6.61 3.60
N SER A 194 3.71 7.49 4.62
CA SER A 194 3.33 7.13 5.98
C SER A 194 1.87 6.65 6.06
N ALA A 195 0.95 7.24 5.29
CA ALA A 195 -0.43 6.73 5.20
C ALA A 195 -0.48 5.31 4.61
N VAL A 196 0.31 5.03 3.56
CA VAL A 196 0.41 3.66 2.99
C VAL A 196 0.98 2.68 4.04
N VAL A 197 1.93 3.13 4.86
CA VAL A 197 2.46 2.32 5.97
C VAL A 197 1.37 2.02 7.00
N ASP A 198 0.62 3.03 7.44
CA ASP A 198 -0.48 2.84 8.39
C ASP A 198 -1.53 1.86 7.84
N GLU A 199 -1.81 1.87 6.53
CA GLU A 199 -2.70 0.90 5.89
C GLU A 199 -2.14 -0.55 5.86
N VAL A 200 -0.84 -0.73 5.61
CA VAL A 200 -0.20 -2.06 5.66
C VAL A 200 -0.18 -2.60 7.10
N GLU A 201 -0.01 -1.72 8.09
CA GLU A 201 -0.13 -2.07 9.51
C GLU A 201 -1.57 -2.44 9.88
N ALA A 202 -2.56 -1.67 9.41
CA ALA A 202 -3.97 -1.98 9.60
C ALA A 202 -4.37 -3.33 8.98
N ALA A 203 -3.76 -3.69 7.84
CA ALA A 203 -3.88 -5.00 7.21
C ALA A 203 -3.11 -6.12 7.95
N ARG A 204 -2.41 -5.78 9.05
CA ARG A 204 -1.65 -6.69 9.92
C ARG A 204 -0.50 -7.43 9.22
N TRP A 205 -0.02 -6.91 8.10
CA TRP A 205 1.15 -7.46 7.41
C TRP A 205 2.47 -6.94 8.00
N MET A 206 2.41 -5.91 8.83
CA MET A 206 3.54 -5.44 9.63
C MET A 206 3.07 -4.77 10.92
N THR A 207 4.02 -4.54 11.82
CA THR A 207 3.85 -3.71 13.01
C THR A 207 4.86 -2.55 12.98
N VAL A 208 4.41 -1.36 13.36
CA VAL A 208 5.24 -0.15 13.39
C VAL A 208 5.45 0.26 14.84
N GLN A 209 6.65 -0.01 15.36
CA GLN A 209 7.05 0.49 16.67
C GLN A 209 7.52 1.94 16.51
N ARG A 210 6.60 2.87 16.74
CA ARG A 210 6.85 4.31 16.58
C ARG A 210 7.95 4.76 17.55
N ARG A 211 8.98 5.43 17.03
CA ARG A 211 10.16 5.93 17.77
C ARG A 211 11.01 4.88 18.52
N ALA A 212 10.81 3.58 18.29
CA ALA A 212 11.59 2.52 18.93
C ALA A 212 12.93 2.22 18.22
N GLY A 213 13.11 2.74 17.00
CA GLY A 213 14.32 2.57 16.21
C GLY A 213 15.45 3.51 16.60
N ALA A 214 16.65 3.23 16.09
CA ALA A 214 17.84 4.04 16.35
C ALA A 214 17.59 5.53 16.04
N ARG A 215 18.01 6.41 16.96
CA ARG A 215 17.81 7.87 16.90
C ARG A 215 16.33 8.29 16.87
N GLY A 216 15.46 7.53 17.53
CA GLY A 216 14.02 7.85 17.65
C GLY A 216 13.23 7.64 16.36
N ARG A 217 13.74 6.81 15.45
CA ARG A 217 13.07 6.44 14.19
C ARG A 217 12.00 5.38 14.43
N ASN A 218 11.10 5.20 13.47
CA ASN A 218 10.15 4.09 13.51
C ASN A 218 10.89 2.77 13.21
N LEU A 219 10.59 1.73 13.99
CA LEU A 219 11.06 0.37 13.71
C LEU A 219 9.91 -0.41 13.07
N HIS A 220 10.11 -0.84 11.82
CA HIS A 220 9.13 -1.61 11.07
C HIS A 220 9.43 -3.11 11.19
N ILE A 221 8.46 -3.89 11.65
CA ILE A 221 8.57 -5.35 11.80
C ILE A 221 7.56 -5.98 10.84
N ALA A 222 8.04 -6.50 9.73
CA ALA A 222 7.19 -7.17 8.75
C ALA A 222 6.89 -8.62 9.15
N HIS A 223 5.64 -9.05 8.94
CA HIS A 223 5.17 -10.38 9.28
C HIS A 223 5.17 -11.30 8.05
N ASP A 224 5.54 -12.57 8.22
CA ASP A 224 5.54 -13.57 7.15
C ASP A 224 4.16 -14.19 6.89
N LEU A 225 3.24 -14.07 7.85
CA LEU A 225 1.82 -14.42 7.75
C LEU A 225 1.02 -13.28 8.39
N ALA A 226 -0.01 -12.78 7.71
CA ALA A 226 -0.99 -11.95 8.39
C ALA A 226 -1.55 -12.76 9.57
N PRO A 227 -1.46 -12.28 10.82
CA PRO A 227 -2.17 -12.90 11.92
C PRO A 227 -3.62 -12.96 11.48
N GLU A 228 -4.19 -14.17 11.37
CA GLU A 228 -5.62 -14.29 11.14
C GLU A 228 -6.30 -13.37 12.14
N ALA A 229 -7.26 -12.58 11.66
CA ALA A 229 -8.17 -11.92 12.56
C ALA A 229 -8.78 -13.03 13.40
N ARG A 230 -8.18 -13.29 14.58
CA ARG A 230 -8.81 -14.03 15.65
C ARG A 230 -10.11 -13.28 15.81
N LYS A 231 -11.18 -13.84 15.25
CA LYS A 231 -12.51 -13.57 15.78
C LYS A 231 -12.29 -13.86 17.26
N GLU A 232 -12.32 -12.81 18.07
CA GLU A 232 -12.54 -12.98 19.49
C GLU A 232 -13.85 -13.76 19.55
N VAL A 233 -13.71 -15.08 19.62
CA VAL A 233 -14.68 -15.91 20.29
C VAL A 233 -14.65 -15.32 21.68
N THR A 234 -15.64 -14.48 21.96
CA THR A 234 -16.05 -14.17 23.31
C THR A 234 -16.24 -15.51 23.98
N ALA A 235 -15.19 -15.97 24.66
CA ALA A 235 -15.23 -17.07 25.58
C ALA A 235 -16.09 -16.59 26.74
N GLY A 236 -17.40 -16.78 26.58
CA GLY A 236 -18.32 -16.81 27.69
C GLY A 236 -17.89 -17.93 28.62
N GLY A 237 -17.73 -17.56 29.89
CA GLY A 237 -17.78 -18.48 31.02
C GLY A 237 -16.45 -19.15 31.40
N CYS A 238 -15.78 -18.63 32.44
CA CYS A 238 -15.77 -19.29 33.76
C CYS A 238 -14.91 -18.52 34.78
N GLY A 239 -15.50 -18.27 35.95
CA GLY A 239 -14.84 -17.93 37.23
C GLY A 239 -14.44 -16.46 37.36
N SER A 240 -14.79 -15.71 38.40
CA SER A 240 -15.24 -16.07 39.74
C SER A 240 -15.72 -14.78 40.42
N ALA A 241 -16.92 -14.81 41.00
CA ALA A 241 -17.39 -13.80 41.93
C ALA A 241 -16.95 -14.14 43.36
N PRO A 242 -16.80 -13.15 44.25
CA PRO A 242 -17.10 -13.30 45.65
C PRO A 242 -18.39 -12.56 46.04
N GLU A 243 -19.22 -13.28 46.80
CA GLU A 243 -20.25 -12.91 47.78
C GLU A 243 -20.04 -11.52 48.44
N THR A 244 -21.01 -10.70 48.91
CA THR A 244 -22.43 -10.75 49.36
C THR A 244 -22.82 -9.28 49.72
N PRO A 245 -23.98 -8.90 50.33
CA PRO A 245 -25.38 -9.34 50.23
C PRO A 245 -26.41 -8.17 50.05
N GLU A 246 -27.67 -8.56 49.79
CA GLU A 246 -28.98 -7.97 50.17
C GLU A 246 -29.35 -6.49 49.93
N ALA A 247 -30.40 -6.27 49.11
CA ALA A 247 -31.60 -5.52 49.51
C ALA A 247 -32.77 -5.78 48.53
N ALA A 248 -33.96 -5.88 49.11
CA ALA A 248 -35.23 -6.31 48.52
C ALA A 248 -35.88 -5.30 47.54
N MET A 249 -36.69 -5.81 46.60
CA MET A 249 -38.05 -5.29 46.38
C MET A 249 -38.90 -6.25 45.53
N GLU A 250 -40.12 -6.47 46.03
CA GLU A 250 -41.23 -7.21 45.42
C GLU A 250 -41.83 -6.51 44.19
N GLY A 251 -42.47 -7.29 43.33
CA GLY A 251 -43.40 -6.80 42.31
C GLY A 251 -43.74 -7.89 41.30
N GLY A 252 -44.72 -8.74 41.64
CA GLY A 252 -45.15 -9.86 40.81
C GLY A 252 -46.00 -9.47 39.58
N SER A 253 -46.05 -10.35 38.59
CA SER A 253 -47.27 -10.66 37.83
C SER A 253 -47.09 -11.97 37.05
N GLU A 254 -48.06 -12.85 37.20
CA GLU A 254 -48.13 -14.22 36.71
C GLU A 254 -48.46 -14.29 35.21
N GLY A 255 -48.08 -15.39 34.56
CA GLY A 255 -48.42 -15.67 33.17
C GLY A 255 -47.95 -17.03 32.69
N SER A 256 -48.56 -18.08 33.26
CA SER A 256 -48.43 -19.51 32.96
C SER A 256 -48.62 -19.88 31.47
N GLY A 257 -47.89 -20.90 30.97
CA GLY A 257 -48.20 -21.53 29.68
C GLY A 257 -47.14 -22.49 29.10
N SER A 258 -47.04 -23.70 29.66
CA SER A 258 -46.74 -25.01 29.03
C SER A 258 -45.78 -25.17 27.83
N SER A 259 -44.77 -26.04 28.03
CA SER A 259 -44.01 -26.85 27.05
C SER A 259 -44.90 -27.86 26.25
N PRO A 260 -44.32 -28.87 25.54
CA PRO A 260 -43.45 -28.89 24.35
C PRO A 260 -44.11 -29.73 23.21
N VAL A 261 -43.43 -29.96 22.07
CA VAL A 261 -43.50 -31.12 21.13
C VAL A 261 -43.20 -30.66 19.70
N GLY A 262 -42.35 -31.40 18.99
CA GLY A 262 -42.13 -31.21 17.55
C GLY A 262 -40.91 -31.93 17.01
N GLU A 263 -40.91 -33.25 17.11
CA GLU A 263 -39.97 -34.17 16.46
C GLU A 263 -39.87 -33.92 14.94
N GLY A 264 -38.67 -34.11 14.40
CA GLY A 264 -38.41 -33.97 12.96
C GLY A 264 -37.05 -34.54 12.56
N SER A 265 -36.90 -35.85 12.72
CA SER A 265 -35.81 -36.68 12.18
C SER A 265 -35.66 -36.53 10.66
N GLY A 266 -34.40 -36.48 10.20
CA GLY A 266 -34.03 -36.64 8.78
C GLY A 266 -32.51 -36.72 8.63
N SER A 267 -32.05 -37.92 8.25
CA SER A 267 -30.69 -38.47 8.42
C SER A 267 -29.73 -38.18 7.25
N PRO A 268 -28.43 -38.59 7.36
CA PRO A 268 -27.30 -38.04 6.63
C PRO A 268 -26.97 -38.81 5.34
N VAL A 269 -26.41 -38.10 4.37
CA VAL A 269 -25.64 -38.63 3.24
C VAL A 269 -24.63 -37.51 2.94
N GLY A 270 -23.33 -37.70 2.93
CA GLY A 270 -22.55 -38.84 2.48
C GLY A 270 -21.38 -38.23 1.69
N GLU A 271 -20.20 -38.73 1.98
CA GLU A 271 -18.89 -38.32 1.50
C GLU A 271 -18.81 -38.12 -0.02
N GLY A 272 -17.93 -37.21 -0.47
CA GLY A 272 -17.74 -36.99 -1.90
C GLY A 272 -16.57 -36.08 -2.24
N SER A 273 -15.36 -36.46 -1.81
CA SER A 273 -14.08 -35.97 -2.31
C SER A 273 -14.04 -35.98 -3.86
N LEU A 274 -13.69 -34.85 -4.48
CA LEU A 274 -13.36 -34.80 -5.92
C LEU A 274 -11.93 -34.31 -6.10
N THR A 275 -11.01 -35.22 -5.79
CA THR A 275 -9.66 -35.24 -6.35
C THR A 275 -9.70 -35.81 -7.78
N ASN A 276 -8.82 -35.26 -8.62
CA ASN A 276 -8.19 -35.85 -9.81
C ASN A 276 -9.07 -36.59 -10.84
N ARG A 277 -9.37 -35.92 -11.95
CA ARG A 277 -9.51 -36.59 -13.24
C ARG A 277 -8.15 -36.58 -13.96
N GLU A 278 -7.33 -37.56 -13.62
CA GLU A 278 -6.34 -38.11 -14.55
C GLU A 278 -7.08 -38.84 -15.68
N SER A 279 -6.57 -38.73 -16.91
CA SER A 279 -6.98 -39.52 -18.08
C SER A 279 -5.75 -39.62 -18.99
N PRO A 280 -5.64 -40.64 -19.85
CA PRO A 280 -4.83 -41.82 -19.56
C PRO A 280 -3.54 -41.84 -20.38
N ARG A 281 -2.54 -42.57 -19.86
CA ARG A 281 -1.39 -43.07 -20.64
C ARG A 281 -1.90 -43.86 -21.85
N THR A 282 -1.44 -43.50 -23.03
CA THR A 282 -1.33 -44.43 -24.16
C THR A 282 0.14 -44.61 -24.46
N ASP A 283 0.64 -45.81 -24.14
CA ASP A 283 1.86 -46.36 -24.71
C ASP A 283 1.64 -46.62 -26.20
N SER A 284 2.57 -46.16 -27.04
CA SER A 284 3.06 -46.96 -28.15
C SER A 284 4.39 -46.44 -28.70
N PRO A 285 5.26 -47.35 -29.19
CA PRO A 285 6.69 -47.12 -29.33
C PRO A 285 7.12 -46.76 -30.77
N ASP A 286 8.41 -46.42 -30.86
CA ASP A 286 9.28 -46.36 -32.05
C ASP A 286 9.01 -45.27 -33.11
N ASP A 287 9.90 -44.26 -33.12
CA ASP A 287 10.83 -44.14 -34.25
C ASP A 287 12.11 -43.40 -33.81
N GLU A 288 13.22 -44.11 -33.89
CA GLU A 288 14.58 -43.60 -33.74
C GLU A 288 15.03 -42.79 -34.98
N ARG A 289 15.98 -41.88 -34.73
CA ARG A 289 16.93 -41.25 -35.67
C ARG A 289 16.40 -40.16 -36.62
N ALA A 290 16.85 -38.93 -36.35
CA ALA A 290 17.87 -38.31 -37.20
C ALA A 290 18.54 -37.13 -36.48
N LEU A 291 19.87 -37.14 -36.52
CA LEU A 291 20.79 -36.08 -36.11
C LEU A 291 20.79 -34.94 -37.15
N THR A 292 21.46 -33.85 -36.75
CA THR A 292 22.06 -32.76 -37.56
C THR A 292 21.22 -31.50 -37.85
N SER A 293 21.55 -30.41 -37.13
CA SER A 293 21.76 -29.08 -37.73
C SER A 293 22.96 -29.16 -38.72
N PRO A 294 23.24 -28.22 -39.67
CA PRO A 294 23.00 -26.77 -39.55
C PRO A 294 22.81 -25.95 -40.86
N ALA A 295 22.63 -24.63 -40.67
CA ALA A 295 23.26 -23.52 -41.42
C ALA A 295 22.59 -22.85 -42.64
N VAL A 296 22.89 -21.53 -42.69
CA VAL A 296 23.04 -20.60 -43.84
C VAL A 296 21.81 -19.80 -44.31
N GLY A 297 21.98 -18.46 -44.30
CA GLY A 297 21.17 -17.54 -45.11
C GLY A 297 21.07 -16.09 -44.60
N GLU A 298 22.20 -15.37 -44.51
CA GLU A 298 22.21 -13.90 -44.52
C GLU A 298 21.63 -13.36 -45.84
N VAL A 299 20.83 -12.29 -45.77
CA VAL A 299 20.80 -11.23 -46.79
C VAL A 299 20.57 -9.89 -46.10
N GLN A 300 21.57 -9.00 -46.17
CA GLN A 300 21.41 -7.55 -46.03
C GLN A 300 21.10 -6.95 -47.41
N VAL A 301 20.16 -6.00 -47.48
CA VAL A 301 20.13 -4.96 -48.53
C VAL A 301 19.73 -3.62 -47.88
N VAL A 302 20.41 -2.59 -48.37
CA VAL A 302 20.65 -1.24 -47.85
C VAL A 302 19.63 -0.19 -48.34
N GLU A 303 19.53 0.87 -47.52
CA GLU A 303 19.10 2.28 -47.70
C GLU A 303 18.26 2.80 -48.89
N GLY A 304 17.34 3.71 -48.54
CA GLY A 304 17.38 5.10 -49.04
C GLY A 304 16.13 5.64 -49.77
N ALA A 305 15.45 6.64 -49.18
CA ALA A 305 15.01 7.91 -49.81
C ALA A 305 13.81 8.59 -49.08
N GLU A 306 14.18 9.63 -48.32
CA GLU A 306 13.62 11.01 -48.22
C GLU A 306 12.17 11.40 -47.86
N ALA A 307 12.17 12.61 -47.28
CA ALA A 307 11.17 13.46 -46.65
C ALA A 307 10.08 14.03 -47.58
N VAL A 308 8.90 14.32 -47.01
CA VAL A 308 7.93 15.29 -47.55
C VAL A 308 7.32 16.13 -46.42
N GLU A 309 7.24 17.44 -46.68
CA GLU A 309 6.88 18.54 -45.81
C GLU A 309 5.36 18.69 -45.52
N ASN A 310 5.04 19.38 -44.42
CA ASN A 310 3.72 19.90 -44.07
C ASN A 310 3.34 21.14 -44.90
N PRO A 311 2.05 21.48 -44.96
CA PRO A 311 1.68 22.87 -44.68
C PRO A 311 0.56 23.03 -43.64
N ALA A 312 0.59 24.21 -43.02
CA ALA A 312 -0.24 24.67 -41.92
C ALA A 312 -1.46 25.49 -42.39
N SER A 313 -2.27 25.86 -41.38
CA SER A 313 -3.18 27.02 -41.25
C SER A 313 -4.66 26.90 -41.69
N ALA A 314 -5.57 27.09 -40.72
CA ALA A 314 -6.56 28.20 -40.69
C ALA A 314 -7.43 28.16 -39.41
N GLU A 315 -7.92 29.33 -39.00
CA GLU A 315 -8.39 29.72 -37.68
C GLU A 315 -9.92 29.58 -37.43
N ALA A 316 -10.25 29.54 -36.12
CA ALA A 316 -11.35 30.19 -35.39
C ALA A 316 -12.84 29.93 -35.73
N ARG A 317 -13.62 29.56 -34.68
CA ARG A 317 -14.73 30.38 -34.12
C ARG A 317 -15.34 29.82 -32.82
N SER A 318 -16.01 30.73 -32.13
CA SER A 318 -16.35 30.81 -30.70
C SER A 318 -17.62 30.07 -30.25
N GLU A 319 -17.70 29.88 -28.93
CA GLU A 319 -18.86 29.86 -28.02
C GLU A 319 -19.84 28.66 -27.94
N GLY A 320 -19.97 28.16 -26.70
CA GLY A 320 -21.00 27.22 -26.27
C GLY A 320 -20.93 26.95 -24.76
N ARG A 321 -21.54 27.83 -23.96
CA ARG A 321 -21.73 27.72 -22.51
C ARG A 321 -22.63 26.51 -22.19
N GLY A 322 -22.14 25.55 -21.41
CA GLY A 322 -22.94 24.42 -20.91
C GLY A 322 -22.23 23.65 -19.81
N GLY A 323 -22.82 23.62 -18.61
CA GLY A 323 -22.32 22.83 -17.49
C GLY A 323 -22.38 21.34 -17.81
N ILE A 324 -21.21 20.73 -18.02
CA ILE A 324 -21.08 19.31 -18.35
C ILE A 324 -20.40 18.60 -17.18
N ALA A 325 -21.10 17.61 -16.64
CA ALA A 325 -20.53 16.60 -15.75
C ALA A 325 -19.31 15.95 -16.44
N LEU A 326 -18.15 15.99 -15.76
CA LEU A 326 -16.89 15.47 -16.28
C LEU A 326 -16.99 13.96 -16.52
N ARG A 327 -17.26 13.58 -17.77
CA ARG A 327 -16.80 12.33 -18.37
C ARG A 327 -15.39 12.54 -18.90
N ALA A 328 -14.56 11.52 -18.76
CA ALA A 328 -13.34 11.37 -19.55
C ALA A 328 -13.71 11.24 -21.04
N GLY A 329 -13.19 12.14 -21.88
CA GLY A 329 -12.94 11.84 -23.30
C GLY A 329 -11.71 10.92 -23.41
N GLU A 330 -11.41 10.25 -24.52
CA GLU A 330 -12.03 10.22 -25.84
C GLU A 330 -11.31 9.07 -26.58
N ILE A 331 -11.97 7.94 -26.84
CA ILE A 331 -11.56 6.98 -27.89
C ILE A 331 -12.85 6.43 -28.49
N SER A 332 -12.94 6.52 -29.83
CA SER A 332 -13.94 5.92 -30.74
C SER A 332 -15.02 6.86 -31.27
N GLN A 333 -14.63 7.79 -32.15
CA GLN A 333 -15.42 8.03 -33.37
C GLN A 333 -14.90 7.07 -34.46
N PRO A 334 -15.76 6.31 -35.15
CA PRO A 334 -15.36 5.54 -36.32
C PRO A 334 -15.22 6.47 -37.53
N SER A 335 -14.01 6.51 -38.08
CA SER A 335 -13.66 7.13 -39.35
C SER A 335 -14.42 6.45 -40.50
N SER A 336 -15.13 7.27 -41.25
CA SER A 336 -15.59 7.00 -42.62
C SER A 336 -14.37 6.90 -43.55
N LYS A 337 -14.22 5.78 -44.24
CA LYS A 337 -13.39 5.66 -45.45
C LYS A 337 -14.22 5.09 -46.61
N PRO A 338 -13.84 5.44 -47.85
CA PRO A 338 -14.75 5.49 -48.99
C PRO A 338 -14.80 4.17 -49.78
N ASN A 339 -15.81 4.12 -50.64
CA ASN A 339 -16.13 3.12 -51.65
C ASN A 339 -14.93 2.42 -52.30
N GLY A 340 -14.99 1.09 -52.32
CA GLY A 340 -14.11 0.22 -53.10
C GLY A 340 -14.79 -1.12 -53.38
N GLU A 341 -15.44 -1.18 -54.53
CA GLU A 341 -15.67 -2.35 -55.39
C GLU A 341 -16.53 -3.55 -54.92
N LYS A 342 -17.68 -3.62 -55.60
CA LYS A 342 -18.54 -4.77 -55.86
C LYS A 342 -17.73 -6.05 -56.17
N ARG A 343 -17.93 -7.11 -55.39
CA ARG A 343 -18.01 -8.48 -55.93
C ARG A 343 -19.20 -9.23 -55.35
N SER A 344 -20.15 -9.47 -56.25
CA SER A 344 -21.29 -10.36 -56.15
C SER A 344 -20.91 -11.74 -55.59
N ARG A 345 -21.59 -12.16 -54.52
CA ARG A 345 -22.01 -13.55 -54.36
C ARG A 345 -23.46 -13.58 -53.87
N LYS A 346 -24.34 -13.83 -54.84
CA LYS A 346 -25.66 -14.46 -54.66
C LYS A 346 -25.49 -15.71 -53.78
N GLY A 347 -26.23 -15.82 -52.69
CA GLY A 347 -26.27 -17.06 -51.91
C GLY A 347 -26.97 -16.93 -50.56
N LEU A 348 -28.28 -17.23 -50.57
CA LEU A 348 -29.17 -17.55 -49.44
C LEU A 348 -29.35 -16.51 -48.33
N GLY A 349 -30.56 -15.95 -48.29
CA GLY A 349 -31.06 -15.14 -47.19
C GLY A 349 -31.12 -15.94 -45.88
N SER A 350 -30.27 -15.56 -44.93
CA SER A 350 -30.47 -15.87 -43.53
C SER A 350 -31.34 -14.76 -42.94
N SER A 351 -32.65 -15.01 -42.91
CA SER A 351 -33.58 -14.29 -42.04
C SER A 351 -33.03 -14.38 -40.62
N ARG A 352 -32.69 -13.22 -40.03
CA ARG A 352 -32.33 -13.14 -38.62
C ARG A 352 -33.47 -13.76 -37.81
N SER A 353 -33.19 -14.89 -37.18
CA SER A 353 -34.10 -15.56 -36.26
C SER A 353 -34.55 -14.58 -35.19
N SER A 354 -35.83 -14.20 -35.25
CA SER A 354 -36.51 -13.51 -34.16
C SER A 354 -36.59 -14.47 -32.98
N TYR A 355 -35.98 -14.08 -31.86
CA TYR A 355 -36.00 -14.82 -30.61
C TYR A 355 -37.44 -15.23 -30.23
N THR A 356 -37.71 -16.53 -30.24
CA THR A 356 -38.99 -17.19 -29.88
C THR A 356 -39.00 -17.77 -28.45
N GLY A 357 -38.16 -17.22 -27.55
CA GLY A 357 -38.22 -17.60 -26.14
C GLY A 357 -39.37 -16.90 -25.39
N PRO A 358 -39.81 -17.43 -24.24
CA PRO A 358 -40.85 -16.81 -23.41
C PRO A 358 -40.51 -15.34 -23.13
N GLN A 359 -41.52 -14.48 -23.14
CA GLN A 359 -41.34 -13.07 -22.80
C GLN A 359 -40.70 -13.01 -21.40
N LEU A 360 -39.49 -12.49 -21.34
CA LEU A 360 -38.75 -12.33 -20.09
C LEU A 360 -39.46 -11.28 -19.24
N ALA A 361 -40.46 -11.71 -18.48
CA ALA A 361 -41.10 -10.92 -17.45
C ALA A 361 -40.04 -10.57 -16.38
N MET A 362 -40.02 -9.31 -15.95
CA MET A 362 -39.16 -8.91 -14.84
C MET A 362 -39.58 -9.71 -13.59
N SER A 363 -38.62 -10.21 -12.82
CA SER A 363 -38.96 -10.87 -11.56
C SER A 363 -39.64 -9.86 -10.62
N PRO A 364 -40.57 -10.31 -9.74
CA PRO A 364 -41.24 -9.44 -8.79
C PRO A 364 -40.27 -8.63 -7.93
N GLU A 365 -39.16 -9.27 -7.51
CA GLU A 365 -38.11 -8.63 -6.70
C GLU A 365 -37.40 -7.49 -7.45
N ILE A 366 -37.05 -7.69 -8.73
CA ILE A 366 -36.44 -6.64 -9.56
C ILE A 366 -37.44 -5.50 -9.77
N TYR A 367 -38.71 -5.83 -9.96
CA TYR A 367 -39.76 -4.84 -10.14
C TYR A 367 -39.97 -4.00 -8.87
N ALA A 368 -39.92 -4.61 -7.68
CA ALA A 368 -40.00 -3.93 -6.39
C ALA A 368 -38.80 -2.98 -6.15
N VAL A 369 -37.58 -3.40 -6.49
CA VAL A 369 -36.39 -2.52 -6.41
C VAL A 369 -36.54 -1.28 -7.29
N LEU A 370 -37.17 -1.43 -8.46
CA LEU A 370 -37.38 -0.34 -9.43
C LEU A 370 -38.58 0.57 -9.11
N GLU A 371 -39.31 0.33 -8.02
CA GLU A 371 -40.49 1.11 -7.62
C GLU A 371 -40.31 2.63 -7.70
N PRO A 372 -39.19 3.22 -7.21
CA PRO A 372 -39.03 4.67 -7.21
C PRO A 372 -39.00 5.27 -8.61
N VAL A 373 -38.68 4.46 -9.62
CA VAL A 373 -38.49 4.87 -11.01
C VAL A 373 -39.50 4.22 -11.95
N HIS A 374 -40.60 3.66 -11.45
CA HIS A 374 -41.64 3.05 -12.29
C HIS A 374 -42.21 4.01 -13.33
N VAL A 375 -42.40 5.28 -12.98
CA VAL A 375 -42.86 6.31 -13.93
C VAL A 375 -41.90 6.45 -15.12
N LEU A 376 -40.59 6.40 -14.86
CA LEU A 376 -39.56 6.41 -15.91
C LEU A 376 -39.51 5.09 -16.67
N LEU A 377 -39.73 3.96 -15.98
CA LEU A 377 -39.74 2.64 -16.59
C LEU A 377 -40.89 2.49 -17.60
N GLN A 378 -42.06 3.05 -17.31
CA GLN A 378 -43.22 3.09 -18.22
C GLN A 378 -42.92 3.87 -19.52
N GLN A 379 -42.01 4.83 -19.46
CA GLN A 379 -41.58 5.62 -20.62
C GLN A 379 -40.50 4.92 -21.45
N VAL A 380 -39.95 3.79 -21.00
CA VAL A 380 -38.97 3.00 -21.76
C VAL A 380 -39.69 2.19 -22.83
N THR A 381 -39.76 2.74 -24.05
CA THR A 381 -40.43 2.11 -25.19
C THR A 381 -39.72 0.86 -25.73
N SER A 382 -38.41 0.74 -25.52
CA SER A 382 -37.63 -0.39 -26.02
C SER A 382 -37.65 -1.59 -25.06
N PRO A 383 -38.24 -2.74 -25.44
CA PRO A 383 -38.24 -3.93 -24.59
C PRO A 383 -36.83 -4.49 -24.38
N PHE A 384 -35.90 -4.20 -25.30
CA PHE A 384 -34.50 -4.55 -25.14
C PHE A 384 -33.85 -3.76 -23.99
N VAL A 385 -34.14 -2.46 -23.89
CA VAL A 385 -33.61 -1.59 -22.82
C VAL A 385 -34.21 -1.98 -21.48
N ALA A 386 -35.52 -2.24 -21.42
CA ALA A 386 -36.18 -2.75 -20.22
C ALA A 386 -35.53 -4.06 -19.72
N ARG A 387 -35.26 -5.02 -20.62
CA ARG A 387 -34.54 -6.25 -20.27
C ARG A 387 -33.12 -5.98 -19.78
N LYS A 388 -32.43 -4.99 -20.36
CA LYS A 388 -31.07 -4.61 -19.95
C LYS A 388 -31.06 -4.01 -18.54
N ILE A 389 -32.06 -3.20 -18.21
CA ILE A 389 -32.28 -2.65 -16.86
C ILE A 389 -32.50 -3.81 -15.88
N ALA A 390 -33.41 -4.73 -16.18
CA ALA A 390 -33.68 -5.88 -15.31
C ALA A 390 -32.44 -6.77 -15.11
N ARG A 391 -31.68 -7.05 -16.17
CA ARG A 391 -30.42 -7.83 -16.06
C ARG A 391 -29.39 -7.13 -15.19
N GLU A 392 -29.31 -5.81 -15.26
CA GLU A 392 -28.37 -5.03 -14.47
C GLU A 392 -28.75 -5.01 -12.99
N VAL A 393 -30.02 -4.80 -12.66
CA VAL A 393 -30.51 -4.92 -11.27
C VAL A 393 -30.28 -6.33 -10.73
N GLY A 394 -30.69 -7.36 -11.48
CA GLY A 394 -30.48 -8.75 -11.08
C GLY A 394 -29.00 -9.13 -10.95
N ARG A 395 -28.10 -8.53 -11.73
CA ARG A 395 -26.65 -8.70 -11.58
C ARG A 395 -26.18 -8.13 -10.24
N GLN A 396 -26.58 -6.91 -9.90
CA GLN A 396 -26.18 -6.26 -8.64
C GLN A 396 -26.73 -6.99 -7.40
N LEU A 397 -27.95 -7.52 -7.47
CA LEU A 397 -28.52 -8.37 -6.42
C LEU A 397 -27.70 -9.66 -6.24
N ARG A 398 -27.36 -10.37 -7.32
CA ARG A 398 -26.51 -11.58 -7.26
C ARG A 398 -25.08 -11.30 -6.77
N GLU A 399 -24.56 -10.10 -7.01
CA GLU A 399 -23.27 -9.65 -6.49
C GLU A 399 -23.33 -9.25 -5.00
N GLY A 400 -24.49 -9.41 -4.34
CA GLY A 400 -24.67 -9.18 -2.92
C GLY A 400 -25.11 -7.77 -2.55
N THR A 401 -25.56 -6.95 -3.50
CA THR A 401 -26.14 -5.64 -3.18
C THR A 401 -27.55 -5.83 -2.61
N ALA A 402 -27.81 -5.32 -1.41
CA ALA A 402 -29.14 -5.38 -0.80
C ALA A 402 -30.19 -4.62 -1.65
N ALA A 403 -31.41 -5.17 -1.74
CA ALA A 403 -32.52 -4.58 -2.49
C ALA A 403 -32.85 -3.15 -2.04
N ASP A 404 -32.97 -2.94 -0.72
CA ASP A 404 -33.27 -1.63 -0.11
C ASP A 404 -32.24 -0.57 -0.48
N ARG A 405 -30.98 -1.00 -0.62
CA ARG A 405 -29.86 -0.12 -0.98
C ARG A 405 -29.96 0.33 -2.43
N LEU A 406 -30.33 -0.56 -3.35
CA LEU A 406 -30.61 -0.19 -4.74
C LEU A 406 -31.83 0.73 -4.83
N HIS A 407 -32.88 0.41 -4.08
CA HIS A 407 -34.08 1.22 -4.01
C HIS A 407 -33.75 2.66 -3.56
N HIS A 408 -33.04 2.83 -2.44
CA HIS A 408 -32.64 4.16 -1.99
C HIS A 408 -31.71 4.88 -2.96
N ARG A 409 -30.77 4.17 -3.60
CA ARG A 409 -29.91 4.76 -4.63
C ARG A 409 -30.76 5.38 -5.76
N LEU A 410 -31.82 4.69 -6.18
CA LEU A 410 -32.74 5.18 -7.21
C LEU A 410 -33.53 6.38 -6.70
N THR A 411 -34.10 6.30 -5.50
CA THR A 411 -34.86 7.39 -4.86
C THR A 411 -34.01 8.66 -4.71
N ALA A 412 -32.81 8.53 -4.14
CA ALA A 412 -31.91 9.66 -3.87
C ALA A 412 -31.44 10.36 -5.16
N ARG A 413 -31.31 9.61 -6.28
CA ARG A 413 -30.92 10.17 -7.57
C ARG A 413 -32.08 10.80 -8.31
N LEU A 414 -33.25 10.18 -8.23
CA LEU A 414 -34.45 10.76 -8.80
C LEU A 414 -34.78 12.09 -8.12
N ALA A 415 -34.63 12.19 -6.79
CA ALA A 415 -34.86 13.42 -6.04
C ALA A 415 -33.95 14.59 -6.45
N LYS A 416 -32.79 14.32 -7.10
CA LYS A 416 -31.82 15.35 -7.54
C LYS A 416 -32.03 15.80 -8.99
N VAL A 417 -32.95 15.20 -9.73
CA VAL A 417 -33.15 15.45 -11.15
C VAL A 417 -34.63 15.66 -11.42
N ALA A 418 -34.99 16.79 -12.05
CA ALA A 418 -36.37 16.99 -12.46
C ALA A 418 -36.73 15.96 -13.55
N LEU A 419 -37.91 15.33 -13.45
CA LEU A 419 -38.35 14.31 -14.42
C LEU A 419 -38.35 14.83 -15.86
N SER A 420 -38.64 16.12 -16.07
CA SER A 420 -38.58 16.80 -17.36
C SER A 420 -37.19 16.86 -18.00
N ASP A 421 -36.13 16.80 -17.19
CA ASP A 421 -34.75 16.89 -17.69
C ASP A 421 -34.25 15.54 -18.24
N ILE A 422 -34.98 14.45 -17.96
CA ILE A 422 -34.62 13.10 -18.37
C ILE A 422 -35.15 12.82 -19.78
N ARG A 423 -34.36 13.18 -20.80
CA ARG A 423 -34.72 12.98 -22.22
C ARG A 423 -34.79 11.51 -22.66
N ASP A 424 -34.01 10.65 -22.03
CA ASP A 424 -33.96 9.21 -22.33
C ASP A 424 -33.94 8.42 -21.01
N PRO A 425 -35.12 7.99 -20.51
CA PRO A 425 -35.26 7.27 -19.25
C PRO A 425 -34.42 6.01 -19.18
N GLY A 426 -34.33 5.26 -20.28
CA GLY A 426 -33.59 4.01 -20.34
C GLY A 426 -32.08 4.22 -20.20
N ARG A 427 -31.55 5.23 -20.91
CA ARG A 427 -30.14 5.63 -20.82
C ARG A 427 -29.81 6.25 -19.47
N TRP A 428 -30.73 7.02 -18.88
CA TRP A 428 -30.54 7.57 -17.54
C TRP A 428 -30.51 6.47 -16.48
N LEU A 429 -31.42 5.49 -16.53
CA LEU A 429 -31.42 4.37 -15.59
C LEU A 429 -30.13 3.55 -15.67
N LEU A 430 -29.72 3.14 -16.87
CA LEU A 430 -28.53 2.32 -17.06
C LEU A 430 -27.21 3.07 -16.88
N GLY A 431 -27.19 4.36 -17.21
CA GLY A 431 -25.97 5.16 -17.26
C GLY A 431 -25.76 6.05 -16.05
N VAL A 432 -26.83 6.42 -15.34
CA VAL A 432 -26.80 7.40 -14.24
C VAL A 432 -27.40 6.83 -12.97
N ALA A 433 -28.54 6.12 -13.01
CA ALA A 433 -29.28 5.75 -11.79
C ALA A 433 -28.82 4.43 -11.15
N LEU A 434 -28.52 3.41 -11.95
CA LEU A 434 -28.09 2.09 -11.47
C LEU A 434 -26.59 1.97 -11.17
N PRO A 435 -25.68 2.56 -11.97
CA PRO A 435 -24.25 2.45 -11.70
C PRO A 435 -23.88 2.99 -10.32
N ARG A 436 -22.96 2.35 -9.61
CA ARG A 436 -22.48 2.90 -8.35
C ARG A 436 -21.57 4.11 -8.60
N TRP A 437 -21.86 5.24 -7.95
CA TRP A 437 -21.03 6.45 -7.97
C TRP A 437 -20.51 6.75 -6.57
N GLY A 438 -19.38 7.45 -6.48
CA GLY A 438 -18.78 7.89 -5.22
C GLY A 438 -17.30 7.53 -5.10
N CYS A 439 -16.76 7.70 -3.91
CA CYS A 439 -15.35 7.49 -3.58
C CYS A 439 -14.91 6.02 -3.48
N GLY A 440 -15.83 5.06 -3.67
CA GLY A 440 -15.54 3.64 -3.54
C GLY A 440 -15.79 3.05 -2.15
N HIS A 441 -15.92 3.87 -1.09
CA HIS A 441 -16.22 3.41 0.28
C HIS A 441 -17.49 2.55 0.35
N GLN A 442 -17.44 1.37 0.98
CA GLN A 442 -18.49 0.33 0.87
C GLN A 442 -19.90 0.82 1.18
N ASP A 443 -20.09 1.76 2.12
CA ASP A 443 -21.40 2.33 2.42
C ASP A 443 -21.71 3.65 1.70
N CYS A 444 -20.79 4.20 0.91
CA CYS A 444 -21.00 5.45 0.16
C CYS A 444 -21.79 5.20 -1.14
N GLU A 445 -22.85 5.98 -1.29
CA GLU A 445 -23.73 6.07 -2.46
C GLU A 445 -23.81 7.52 -2.95
N ALA A 446 -23.05 7.83 -3.99
CA ALA A 446 -23.03 9.16 -4.62
C ALA A 446 -22.82 10.33 -3.64
N GLY A 447 -21.96 10.11 -2.64
CA GLY A 447 -21.61 11.12 -1.64
C GLY A 447 -22.46 11.10 -0.37
N ILE A 448 -23.32 10.10 -0.18
CA ILE A 448 -24.11 9.90 1.04
C ILE A 448 -23.80 8.50 1.61
N ILE A 449 -23.61 8.38 2.91
CA ILE A 449 -23.44 7.09 3.59
C ILE A 449 -24.82 6.45 3.74
N TRP A 450 -25.03 5.32 3.09
CA TRP A 450 -26.31 4.62 3.01
C TRP A 450 -26.94 4.34 4.38
N ARG A 451 -26.16 3.83 5.33
CA ARG A 451 -26.68 3.44 6.65
C ARG A 451 -27.12 4.61 7.53
N THR A 452 -26.48 5.77 7.38
CA THR A 452 -26.68 6.93 8.26
C THR A 452 -27.38 8.10 7.58
N GLY A 453 -27.41 8.14 6.25
CA GLY A 453 -27.88 9.27 5.47
C GLY A 453 -26.96 10.50 5.51
N THR A 454 -25.80 10.42 6.17
CA THR A 454 -24.87 11.56 6.30
C THR A 454 -24.04 11.75 5.04
N ALA A 455 -23.52 12.96 4.81
CA ALA A 455 -22.59 13.22 3.72
C ALA A 455 -21.31 12.40 3.90
N CYS A 456 -20.83 11.79 2.82
CA CYS A 456 -19.56 11.06 2.82
C CYS A 456 -18.40 12.05 2.77
N GLU A 457 -17.58 12.05 3.83
CA GLU A 457 -16.43 12.96 4.00
C GLU A 457 -15.46 12.90 2.80
N LEU A 458 -15.08 11.70 2.35
CA LEU A 458 -14.20 11.51 1.18
C LEU A 458 -14.76 12.13 -0.10
N CYS A 459 -16.07 12.01 -0.32
CA CYS A 459 -16.73 12.63 -1.48
C CYS A 459 -16.80 14.15 -1.31
N ALA A 460 -17.04 14.65 -0.11
CA ALA A 460 -17.06 16.07 0.18
C ALA A 460 -15.68 16.71 -0.06
N GLU A 461 -14.61 16.08 0.43
CA GLU A 461 -13.21 16.48 0.16
C GLU A 461 -12.91 16.48 -1.34
N THR A 462 -13.27 15.41 -2.06
CA THR A 462 -13.06 15.33 -3.51
C THR A 462 -13.78 16.47 -4.25
N VAL A 463 -15.01 16.79 -3.84
CA VAL A 463 -15.78 17.90 -4.43
C VAL A 463 -15.13 19.25 -4.10
N GLN A 464 -14.64 19.43 -2.87
CA GLN A 464 -13.91 20.63 -2.46
C GLN A 464 -12.60 20.79 -3.25
N ASP A 465 -11.85 19.72 -3.45
CA ASP A 465 -10.61 19.71 -4.25
C ASP A 465 -10.87 20.08 -5.71
N LEU A 466 -11.93 19.52 -6.31
CA LEU A 466 -12.35 19.86 -7.66
C LEU A 466 -12.84 21.31 -7.77
N ALA A 467 -13.54 21.81 -6.75
CA ALA A 467 -13.93 23.22 -6.69
C ALA A 467 -12.72 24.13 -6.57
N ALA A 468 -11.78 23.82 -5.68
CA ALA A 468 -10.52 24.55 -5.50
C ALA A 468 -9.66 24.50 -6.77
N ALA A 469 -9.61 23.37 -7.47
CA ALA A 469 -8.92 23.23 -8.75
C ALA A 469 -9.52 24.15 -9.82
N ARG A 470 -10.86 24.15 -9.96
CA ARG A 470 -11.56 25.05 -10.88
C ARG A 470 -11.34 26.53 -10.53
N GLN A 471 -11.37 26.87 -9.25
CA GLN A 471 -11.05 28.24 -8.80
C GLN A 471 -9.61 28.63 -9.15
N ARG A 472 -8.64 27.73 -8.97
CA ARG A 472 -7.24 27.96 -9.38
C ARG A 472 -7.12 28.18 -10.89
N GLU A 473 -7.79 27.36 -11.69
CA GLU A 473 -7.81 27.51 -13.15
C GLU A 473 -8.45 28.84 -13.59
N GLN A 474 -9.55 29.23 -12.95
CA GLN A 474 -10.20 30.53 -13.20
C GLN A 474 -9.27 31.70 -12.84
N ARG A 475 -8.56 31.63 -11.70
CA ARG A 475 -7.58 32.66 -11.31
C ARG A 475 -6.45 32.76 -12.32
N LEU A 476 -5.89 31.63 -12.75
CA LEU A 476 -4.85 31.61 -13.77
C LEU A 476 -5.33 32.21 -15.10
N ALA A 477 -6.54 31.88 -15.53
CA ALA A 477 -7.15 32.45 -16.74
C ALA A 477 -7.36 33.98 -16.63
N GLN A 478 -7.54 34.50 -15.41
CA GLN A 478 -7.66 35.93 -15.13
C GLN A 478 -6.30 36.62 -14.88
N GLY A 479 -5.18 35.90 -14.99
CA GLY A 479 -3.85 36.43 -14.68
C GLY A 479 -3.62 36.72 -13.19
N LEU A 480 -4.39 36.06 -12.32
CA LEU A 480 -4.26 36.14 -10.87
C LEU A 480 -3.41 34.98 -10.34
N CYS A 481 -2.79 35.19 -9.18
CA CYS A 481 -2.06 34.17 -8.45
C CYS A 481 -2.97 32.96 -8.13
N PRO A 482 -2.54 31.72 -8.39
CA PRO A 482 -3.37 30.54 -8.15
C PRO A 482 -3.68 30.33 -6.65
N GLN A 483 -2.73 30.61 -5.76
CA GLN A 483 -2.94 30.42 -4.31
C GLN A 483 -3.81 31.52 -3.71
N HIS A 484 -3.43 32.79 -3.92
CA HIS A 484 -4.01 33.92 -3.19
C HIS A 484 -5.05 34.71 -3.98
N GLY A 485 -5.12 34.56 -5.31
CA GLY A 485 -6.04 35.32 -6.16
C GLY A 485 -5.66 36.79 -6.35
N THR A 486 -4.49 37.22 -5.90
CA THR A 486 -3.94 38.56 -6.09
C THR A 486 -3.17 38.67 -7.41
N ARG A 487 -3.12 39.87 -8.00
CA ARG A 487 -2.42 40.09 -9.27
C ARG A 487 -0.90 40.04 -9.03
N PRO A 488 -0.12 39.23 -9.77
CA PRO A 488 1.33 39.21 -9.63
C PRO A 488 1.93 40.59 -9.90
N GLY A 489 2.96 40.95 -9.14
CA GLY A 489 3.73 42.17 -9.35
C GLY A 489 4.60 42.09 -10.61
N PRO A 490 5.37 43.15 -10.92
CA PRO A 490 6.25 43.21 -12.10
C PRO A 490 7.27 42.06 -12.18
N ALA A 491 7.68 41.53 -11.02
CA ALA A 491 8.59 40.38 -10.93
C ALA A 491 7.93 39.03 -11.28
N GLY A 492 6.63 39.01 -11.62
CA GLY A 492 5.87 37.78 -11.89
C GLY A 492 5.50 36.98 -10.65
N HIS A 493 5.75 37.53 -9.45
CA HIS A 493 5.45 36.90 -8.17
C HIS A 493 4.32 37.64 -7.44
N CYS A 494 3.53 36.87 -6.69
CA CYS A 494 2.49 37.36 -5.81
C CYS A 494 3.12 37.78 -4.47
N THR A 495 2.77 38.96 -3.96
CA THR A 495 3.27 39.48 -2.68
C THR A 495 2.97 38.54 -1.51
N ASP A 496 1.81 37.89 -1.52
CA ASP A 496 1.41 36.95 -0.47
C ASP A 496 2.21 35.64 -0.56
N CYS A 497 2.55 35.18 -1.78
CA CYS A 497 3.44 34.05 -1.97
C CYS A 497 4.86 34.36 -1.49
N GLU A 498 5.35 35.57 -1.74
CA GLU A 498 6.67 36.02 -1.27
C GLU A 498 6.71 36.06 0.26
N LEU A 499 5.67 36.59 0.89
CA LEU A 499 5.55 36.64 2.34
C LEU A 499 5.49 35.22 2.96
N GLU A 500 4.68 34.32 2.40
CA GLU A 500 4.65 32.92 2.85
C GLU A 500 6.01 32.22 2.67
N THR A 501 6.72 32.53 1.59
CA THR A 501 8.06 31.97 1.33
C THR A 501 9.07 32.48 2.35
N ALA A 502 9.02 33.77 2.70
CA ALA A 502 9.85 34.37 3.73
C ALA A 502 9.56 33.79 5.13
N ILE A 503 8.30 33.51 5.45
CA ILE A 503 7.91 32.86 6.71
C ILE A 503 8.41 31.41 6.77
N ARG A 504 8.29 30.65 5.66
CA ARG A 504 8.75 29.24 5.61
C ARG A 504 10.26 29.10 5.56
N ARG A 505 10.96 30.11 5.04
CA ARG A 505 12.41 30.18 4.99
C ARG A 505 12.86 31.45 5.71
N PRO A 506 12.79 31.48 7.06
CA PRO A 506 13.36 32.59 7.78
C PRO A 506 14.83 32.67 7.36
N ALA A 507 15.25 33.86 6.90
CA ALA A 507 16.63 34.08 6.48
C ALA A 507 17.55 33.56 7.58
N ARG A 508 18.55 32.75 7.21
CA ARG A 508 19.53 32.22 8.17
C ARG A 508 20.10 33.40 8.93
N VAL A 509 19.77 33.51 10.21
CA VAL A 509 20.42 34.43 11.13
C VAL A 509 21.92 34.10 11.03
N PRO A 510 22.79 35.08 10.72
CA PRO A 510 24.23 34.85 10.69
C PRO A 510 24.65 34.21 12.00
N ALA A 511 25.40 33.11 11.93
CA ALA A 511 25.84 32.38 13.11
C ALA A 511 26.50 33.35 14.11
N PRO A 512 26.18 33.26 15.41
CA PRO A 512 26.86 34.07 16.42
C PRO A 512 28.35 33.74 16.37
N ARG A 513 29.18 34.78 16.25
CA ARG A 513 30.65 34.66 16.29
C ARG A 513 31.05 33.95 17.58
N GLU A 514 31.87 32.90 17.46
CA GLU A 514 32.50 32.25 18.62
C GLU A 514 33.36 33.28 19.37
N PRO A 515 33.20 33.46 20.68
CA PRO A 515 34.08 34.31 21.46
C PRO A 515 35.44 33.61 21.63
N GLU A 516 36.51 34.25 21.13
CA GLU A 516 37.90 33.91 21.43
C GLU A 516 38.14 34.06 22.94
N GLY A 517 37.97 32.96 23.68
CA GLY A 517 38.27 32.89 25.11
C GLY A 517 39.10 31.64 25.42
N PRO A 518 39.88 31.64 26.52
CA PRO A 518 40.69 30.48 26.92
C PRO A 518 39.81 29.25 27.05
N GLN A 519 40.29 28.13 26.49
CA GLN A 519 39.54 26.89 26.39
C GLN A 519 39.05 26.45 27.78
N ARG A 520 37.74 26.25 27.90
CA ARG A 520 37.09 25.78 29.13
C ARG A 520 36.93 24.27 29.05
N ALA A 521 37.28 23.56 30.12
CA ALA A 521 37.06 22.12 30.26
C ALA A 521 36.43 21.82 31.61
N SER A 522 35.97 20.57 31.79
CA SER A 522 35.46 20.09 33.08
C SER A 522 36.56 19.36 33.85
N CYS A 523 36.74 19.70 35.13
CA CYS A 523 37.69 19.03 36.02
C CYS A 523 37.36 17.53 36.13
N GLY A 524 38.32 16.65 35.84
CA GLY A 524 38.13 15.19 35.87
C GLY A 524 37.75 14.63 37.25
N GLY A 525 38.12 15.31 38.34
CA GLY A 525 37.84 14.85 39.71
C GLY A 525 36.47 15.28 40.25
N CYS A 526 36.03 16.52 39.97
CA CYS A 526 34.82 17.09 40.57
C CYS A 526 33.77 17.60 39.57
N GLY A 527 34.07 17.58 38.26
CA GLY A 527 33.17 18.04 37.20
C GLY A 527 32.96 19.55 37.11
N CYS A 528 33.69 20.36 37.89
CA CYS A 528 33.59 21.82 37.84
C CYS A 528 34.24 22.39 36.57
N VAL A 529 33.69 23.46 36.01
CA VAL A 529 34.27 24.15 34.85
C VAL A 529 35.57 24.84 35.27
N ILE A 530 36.67 24.48 34.61
CA ILE A 530 38.01 25.05 34.81
C ILE A 530 38.48 25.73 33.53
N PHE A 531 39.28 26.77 33.68
CA PHE A 531 40.05 27.34 32.59
C PHE A 531 41.30 26.49 32.39
N LEU A 532 41.54 25.99 31.17
CA LEU A 532 42.74 25.24 30.82
C LEU A 532 43.94 26.18 30.73
N THR A 533 44.49 26.54 31.89
CA THR A 533 45.67 27.42 32.01
C THR A 533 46.66 26.83 33.01
N GLY A 534 47.97 26.94 32.69
CA GLY A 534 49.05 26.35 33.48
C GLY A 534 48.89 24.83 33.67
N TRP A 535 49.19 24.34 34.86
CA TRP A 535 49.14 22.91 35.24
C TRP A 535 47.76 22.25 35.11
N ALA A 536 46.69 23.02 34.92
CA ALA A 536 45.36 22.48 34.63
C ALA A 536 45.27 21.91 33.20
N VAL A 537 46.14 22.34 32.28
CA VAL A 537 46.26 21.79 30.93
C VAL A 537 46.74 20.33 31.00
N ASP A 538 47.72 20.05 31.86
CA ASP A 538 48.34 18.72 31.94
C ASP A 538 47.51 17.75 32.78
N THR A 539 46.96 18.24 33.90
CA THR A 539 46.26 17.36 34.86
C THR A 539 44.77 17.22 34.58
N GLY A 540 44.14 18.18 33.88
CA GLY A 540 42.69 18.24 33.75
C GLY A 540 41.95 18.39 35.09
N LEU A 541 42.64 18.79 36.16
CA LEU A 541 42.11 18.92 37.52
C LEU A 541 42.13 20.37 38.00
N CYS A 542 41.08 20.76 38.73
CA CYS A 542 41.05 22.05 39.45
C CYS A 542 42.11 22.05 40.57
N LYS A 543 42.53 23.25 41.00
CA LYS A 543 43.57 23.45 42.01
C LYS A 543 43.35 22.59 43.26
N LEU A 544 42.12 22.57 43.78
CA LEU A 544 41.75 21.78 44.95
C LEU A 544 41.83 20.27 44.72
N CYS A 545 41.32 19.76 43.59
CA CYS A 545 41.43 18.33 43.28
C CYS A 545 42.89 17.89 43.10
N ARG A 546 43.75 18.79 42.63
CA ARG A 546 45.18 18.53 42.49
C ARG A 546 45.89 18.48 43.85
N GLN A 547 45.60 19.43 44.73
CA GLN A 547 46.19 19.45 46.08
C GLN A 547 45.81 18.19 46.87
N GLU A 548 44.58 17.72 46.72
CA GLU A 548 44.13 16.49 47.36
C GLU A 548 44.76 15.24 46.73
N ALA A 549 44.92 15.18 45.40
CA ALA A 549 45.64 14.08 44.76
C ALA A 549 47.09 14.02 45.26
N ASN A 550 47.77 15.17 45.33
CA ASN A 550 49.13 15.26 45.86
C ASN A 550 49.21 14.90 47.35
N ALA A 551 48.17 15.20 48.14
CA ALA A 551 48.10 14.84 49.56
C ALA A 551 47.89 13.33 49.75
N LEU A 552 47.12 12.68 48.86
CA LEU A 552 46.95 11.22 48.86
C LEU A 552 48.24 10.49 48.43
N ASP A 553 49.01 11.06 47.50
CA ASP A 553 50.31 10.51 47.09
C ASP A 553 51.41 10.69 48.16
N ALA A 554 51.22 11.61 49.12
CA ALA A 554 52.18 11.87 50.20
C ALA A 554 52.00 10.98 51.44
N VAL A 555 50.92 10.18 51.52
CA VAL A 555 50.65 9.27 52.65
C VAL A 555 50.92 7.83 52.20
N GLU A 556 51.86 7.14 52.88
CA GLU A 556 52.14 5.72 52.65
C GLU A 556 50.86 4.86 52.75
N PRO A 557 50.69 3.84 51.89
CA PRO A 557 49.40 3.18 51.70
C PRO A 557 49.03 2.31 52.91
N ALA A 558 48.16 2.83 53.77
CA ALA A 558 47.35 2.02 54.67
C ALA A 558 46.15 1.39 53.90
N ALA A 559 45.81 0.16 54.28
CA ALA A 559 44.87 -0.76 53.62
C ALA A 559 43.57 -0.15 53.04
N PRO A 560 43.01 -0.73 51.96
CA PRO A 560 41.86 -0.16 51.26
C PRO A 560 40.62 -0.15 52.16
N ALA A 561 40.15 1.04 52.52
CA ALA A 561 38.83 1.24 53.11
C ALA A 561 37.74 0.89 52.07
N THR A 562 36.80 0.07 52.49
CA THR A 562 35.59 -0.34 51.75
C THR A 562 34.86 0.86 51.13
N PRO A 563 34.36 0.77 49.88
CA PRO A 563 33.62 1.85 49.24
C PRO A 563 32.35 2.13 50.03
N SER A 564 32.33 3.30 50.68
CA SER A 564 31.18 3.75 51.45
C SER A 564 30.00 4.01 50.51
N VAL A 565 28.84 3.45 50.86
CA VAL A 565 27.56 3.65 50.18
C VAL A 565 27.34 5.13 49.86
N LEU A 566 26.92 5.45 48.63
CA LEU A 566 26.65 6.81 48.14
C LEU A 566 25.70 7.58 49.07
N GLY A 567 26.27 8.35 49.99
CA GLY A 567 25.54 9.20 50.93
C GLY A 567 24.93 10.44 50.25
N SER A 568 23.94 11.02 50.93
CA SER A 568 23.50 12.38 50.66
C SER A 568 24.61 13.38 50.99
N CYS A 569 24.65 14.51 50.28
CA CYS A 569 25.65 15.53 50.51
C CYS A 569 25.61 16.06 51.96
N SER A 570 26.76 16.11 52.62
CA SER A 570 26.90 16.56 54.01
C SER A 570 26.63 18.04 54.23
N GLY A 571 26.46 18.84 53.17
CA GLY A 571 26.35 20.30 53.26
C GLY A 571 27.67 20.96 53.68
N ARG A 572 27.63 22.29 53.88
CA ARG A 572 28.73 23.08 54.46
C ARG A 572 28.32 23.47 55.89
N ASP A 573 29.19 23.23 56.86
CA ASP A 573 29.18 23.71 58.24
C ASP A 573 27.80 24.18 58.78
N GLY A 574 26.92 23.23 59.09
CA GLY A 574 25.71 23.51 59.88
C GLY A 574 24.50 24.12 59.15
N GLU A 575 24.53 24.33 57.83
CA GLU A 575 23.35 24.74 57.06
C GLU A 575 22.54 23.56 56.48
N ARG A 576 21.25 23.83 56.17
CA ARG A 576 20.18 22.88 55.83
C ARG A 576 20.64 21.62 55.05
N PRO A 577 20.13 20.43 55.41
CA PRO A 577 20.58 19.17 54.81
C PRO A 577 20.42 19.17 53.29
N CYS A 578 21.52 18.90 52.58
CA CYS A 578 21.54 18.88 51.13
C CYS A 578 21.01 17.54 50.61
N THR A 579 19.85 17.55 49.96
CA THR A 579 19.24 16.33 49.39
C THR A 579 19.92 15.82 48.12
N ARG A 580 20.95 16.53 47.62
CA ARG A 580 21.69 16.14 46.41
C ARG A 580 22.67 15.01 46.72
N ARG A 581 22.86 14.12 45.75
CA ARG A 581 23.80 13.00 45.86
C ARG A 581 25.24 13.51 46.00
N ALA A 582 26.00 12.93 46.92
CA ALA A 582 27.41 13.23 47.05
C ALA A 582 28.22 12.69 45.86
N LEU A 583 29.38 13.30 45.59
CA LEU A 583 30.31 12.82 44.56
C LEU A 583 30.86 11.45 44.93
N SER A 584 31.24 10.63 43.95
CA SER A 584 31.66 9.23 44.18
C SER A 584 32.83 9.07 45.15
N THR A 585 33.67 10.09 45.28
CA THR A 585 34.87 10.10 46.12
C THR A 585 34.76 11.00 47.35
N ARG A 586 33.60 11.63 47.62
CA ARG A 586 33.47 12.69 48.63
C ARG A 586 32.09 12.71 49.29
N SER A 587 31.99 13.36 50.45
CA SER A 587 30.72 13.59 51.15
C SER A 587 29.91 14.78 50.61
N VAL A 588 30.42 15.59 49.68
CA VAL A 588 29.73 16.78 49.15
C VAL A 588 29.29 16.63 47.68
N CYS A 589 28.20 17.31 47.29
CA CYS A 589 27.71 17.33 45.91
C CYS A 589 28.47 18.34 45.03
N LEU A 590 28.31 18.22 43.71
CA LEU A 590 28.96 19.08 42.71
C LEU A 590 28.71 20.58 42.93
N THR A 591 27.53 20.96 43.46
CA THR A 591 27.19 22.37 43.71
C THR A 591 27.90 22.95 44.94
N HIS A 592 28.03 22.18 46.02
CA HIS A 592 28.80 22.63 47.17
C HIS A 592 30.30 22.66 46.83
N ARG A 593 30.77 21.69 46.04
CA ARG A 593 32.16 21.67 45.61
C ARG A 593 32.52 22.83 44.68
N SER A 594 31.66 23.18 43.73
CA SER A 594 31.90 24.36 42.87
C SER A 594 31.92 25.66 43.66
N ARG A 595 31.15 25.77 44.75
CA ARG A 595 31.20 26.92 45.67
C ARG A 595 32.48 26.97 46.50
N GLU A 596 32.99 25.83 46.96
CA GLU A 596 34.32 25.77 47.61
C GLU A 596 35.42 26.23 46.67
N VAL A 597 35.43 25.71 45.44
CA VAL A 597 36.40 26.11 44.41
C VAL A 597 36.29 27.59 44.08
N ALA A 598 35.07 28.13 43.98
CA ALA A 598 34.86 29.56 43.72
C ALA A 598 35.25 30.45 44.91
N GLY A 599 35.09 29.95 46.15
CA GLY A 599 35.42 30.69 47.37
C GLY A 599 36.92 30.83 47.65
N GLU A 600 37.77 29.99 47.05
CA GLU A 600 39.24 30.13 47.12
C GLU A 600 39.83 31.05 46.05
N VAL A 601 39.02 31.47 45.07
CA VAL A 601 39.45 32.35 43.97
C VAL A 601 39.19 33.84 44.31
N ALA A 602 38.47 34.10 45.40
CA ALA A 602 38.39 35.41 46.07
C ALA A 602 39.51 35.50 47.12
#